data_AF-A0A888W4M5-F1
#
_entry.id   AF-A0A888W4M5-F1
#
_cell.length_a   1.000
_cell.length_b   1.000
_cell.length_c   1.000
_cell.angle_alpha   90.00
_cell.angle_beta   90.00
_cell.angle_gamma   90.00
#
_symmetry.space_group_name_H-M   'P 1'
#
loop_
_entity.id
_entity.type
_entity.pdbx_description
1 polymer ?
#
loop_
_entity_poly.entity_id
_entity_poly.type
_entity_poly.pdbx_seq_one_letter_code
_entity_poly.pdbx_strand_id
1 'polypeptide(L)'
;MLTSVLLFLFGWVVGSIVVASNPSPYFAALGLVFVAGMGGSVLLLHGASYLCFVLLLVYLGGMLVVFAYTSAMAADPYPETLGSLGVLKGLVVYLSALVVMCIFLWRGWAAESGDFAFEGDVLGMSRGDIEGVAYMYSAGGWTLMMCGWALLLTLFVVMELIRGPSRGALRAV
;
A
#
# COMPACT_ATOMS: atom_id res chain seq x y z
N MET A 1 2.63 15.45 -18.48
CA MET A 1 2.18 15.28 -17.09
C MET A 1 1.10 14.21 -16.96
N LEU A 2 -0.01 14.29 -17.71
CA LEU A 2 -1.05 13.26 -17.68
C LEU A 2 -0.53 11.85 -18.05
N THR A 3 0.25 11.73 -19.13
CA THR A 3 0.82 10.44 -19.58
C THR A 3 1.71 9.77 -18.55
N SER A 4 2.54 10.55 -17.86
CA SER A 4 3.38 10.06 -16.75
C SER A 4 2.55 9.60 -15.56
N VAL A 5 1.50 10.33 -15.19
CA VAL A 5 0.58 9.93 -14.11
C VAL A 5 -0.13 8.62 -14.46
N LEU A 6 -0.66 8.50 -15.68
CA LEU A 6 -1.32 7.28 -16.15
C LEU A 6 -0.39 6.07 -16.16
N LEU A 7 0.88 6.26 -16.57
CA LEU A 7 1.88 5.19 -16.54
C LEU A 7 2.16 4.71 -15.11
N PHE A 8 2.30 5.63 -14.15
CA PHE A 8 2.51 5.28 -12.75
C PHE A 8 1.26 4.64 -12.11
N LEU A 9 0.05 5.11 -12.43
CA LEU A 9 -1.19 4.49 -11.99
C LEU A 9 -1.36 3.08 -12.57
N PHE A 10 -1.05 2.89 -13.85
CA PHE A 10 -1.05 1.57 -14.47
C PHE A 10 -0.06 0.63 -13.77
N GLY A 11 1.16 1.10 -13.52
CA GLY A 11 2.16 0.36 -12.75
C GLY A 11 1.68 0.02 -11.33
N TRP A 12 1.04 0.96 -10.65
CA TRP A 12 0.44 0.74 -9.32
C TRP A 12 -0.61 -0.38 -9.35
N VAL A 13 -1.51 -0.36 -10.34
CA VAL A 13 -2.54 -1.40 -10.50
C VAL A 13 -1.92 -2.76 -10.81
N VAL A 14 -1.00 -2.85 -11.78
CA VAL A 14 -0.33 -4.11 -12.13
C VAL A 14 0.44 -4.67 -10.92
N GLY A 15 1.15 -3.82 -10.18
CA GLY A 15 1.84 -4.23 -8.96
C GLY A 15 0.88 -4.74 -7.88
N SER A 16 -0.29 -4.10 -7.73
CA SER A 16 -1.31 -4.53 -6.76
C SER A 16 -1.90 -5.90 -7.11
N ILE A 17 -2.05 -6.22 -8.40
CA ILE A 17 -2.52 -7.53 -8.89
C ILE A 17 -1.50 -8.62 -8.55
N VAL A 18 -0.21 -8.33 -8.73
CA VAL A 18 0.85 -9.28 -8.35
C VAL A 18 0.76 -9.61 -6.86
N VAL A 19 0.51 -8.63 -6.00
CA VAL A 19 0.40 -8.86 -4.56
C VAL A 19 -0.92 -9.56 -4.21
N ALA A 20 -2.04 -9.20 -4.84
CA ALA A 20 -3.35 -9.82 -4.64
C ALA A 20 -3.41 -11.29 -5.08
N SER A 21 -2.51 -11.71 -5.98
CA SER A 21 -2.37 -13.11 -6.42
C SER A 21 -1.78 -14.04 -5.35
N ASN A 22 -1.51 -13.51 -4.14
CA ASN A 22 -0.97 -14.24 -2.99
C ASN A 22 0.30 -15.05 -3.30
N PRO A 23 1.35 -14.46 -3.89
CA PRO A 23 2.63 -15.13 -3.99
C PRO A 23 3.25 -15.28 -2.59
N SER A 24 4.30 -16.09 -2.47
CA SER A 24 5.00 -16.22 -1.18
C SER A 24 5.46 -14.86 -0.63
N PRO A 25 5.53 -14.68 0.71
CA PRO A 25 5.75 -13.38 1.34
C PRO A 25 6.96 -12.60 0.82
N TYR A 26 8.01 -13.30 0.38
CA TYR A 26 9.19 -12.72 -0.24
C TYR A 26 8.86 -11.91 -1.51
N PHE A 27 8.11 -12.51 -2.44
CA PHE A 27 7.71 -11.86 -3.68
C PHE A 27 6.60 -10.83 -3.46
N ALA A 28 5.70 -11.09 -2.51
CA ALA A 28 4.66 -10.14 -2.11
C ALA A 28 5.28 -8.84 -1.56
N ALA A 29 6.31 -8.95 -0.71
CA ALA A 29 7.03 -7.79 -0.18
C ALA A 29 7.68 -6.96 -1.30
N LEU A 30 8.36 -7.60 -2.25
CA LEU A 30 8.94 -6.91 -3.42
C LEU A 30 7.87 -6.23 -4.29
N GLY A 31 6.74 -6.92 -4.54
CA GLY A 31 5.61 -6.35 -5.25
C GLY A 31 5.03 -5.13 -4.53
N LEU A 32 4.97 -5.17 -3.20
CA LEU A 32 4.48 -4.08 -2.37
C LEU A 32 5.43 -2.86 -2.36
N VAL A 33 6.75 -3.07 -2.35
CA VAL A 33 7.73 -1.99 -2.53
C VAL A 33 7.52 -1.29 -3.88
N PHE A 34 7.31 -2.06 -4.95
CA PHE A 34 7.03 -1.53 -6.28
C PHE A 34 5.73 -0.70 -6.31
N VAL A 35 4.65 -1.21 -5.71
CA VAL A 35 3.36 -0.49 -5.60
C VAL A 35 3.54 0.82 -4.84
N ALA A 36 4.25 0.82 -3.71
CA ALA A 36 4.52 2.04 -2.95
C ALA A 36 5.37 3.05 -3.73
N GLY A 37 6.36 2.59 -4.50
CA GLY A 37 7.17 3.45 -5.38
C GLY A 37 6.34 4.11 -6.48
N MET A 38 5.48 3.34 -7.14
CA MET A 38 4.58 3.84 -8.19
C MET A 38 3.55 4.82 -7.62
N GLY A 39 2.90 4.49 -6.51
CA GLY A 39 1.94 5.37 -5.82
C GLY A 39 2.59 6.65 -5.28
N GLY A 40 3.78 6.54 -4.69
CA GLY A 40 4.57 7.68 -4.22
C GLY A 40 5.00 8.61 -5.36
N SER A 41 5.31 8.05 -6.53
CA SER A 41 5.63 8.83 -7.74
C SER A 41 4.43 9.64 -8.23
N VAL A 42 3.21 9.08 -8.16
CA VAL A 42 1.98 9.84 -8.45
C VAL A 42 1.83 11.01 -7.47
N LEU A 43 2.04 10.81 -6.16
CA LEU A 43 1.97 11.88 -5.17
C LEU A 43 3.01 12.98 -5.41
N LEU A 44 4.24 12.62 -5.79
CA LEU A 44 5.29 13.59 -6.14
C LEU A 44 4.91 14.44 -7.35
N LEU A 45 4.30 13.84 -8.38
CA LEU A 45 3.83 14.58 -9.55
C LEU A 45 2.72 15.58 -9.21
N HIS A 46 1.93 15.31 -8.17
CA HIS A 46 0.90 16.23 -7.68
C HIS A 46 1.42 17.20 -6.60
N GLY A 47 2.74 17.26 -6.39
CA GLY A 47 3.36 18.17 -5.43
C GLY A 47 3.28 17.73 -3.96
N ALA A 48 2.67 16.58 -3.67
CA ALA A 48 2.42 16.07 -2.32
C ALA A 48 3.64 15.34 -1.70
N SER A 49 4.76 16.03 -1.55
CA SER A 49 6.04 15.39 -1.18
C SER A 49 6.06 14.82 0.23
N TYR A 50 5.42 15.48 1.19
CA TYR A 50 5.41 14.98 2.58
C TYR A 50 4.68 13.63 2.66
N LEU A 51 3.50 13.55 2.05
CA LEU A 51 2.71 12.32 1.99
C LEU A 51 3.43 11.20 1.23
N CYS A 52 4.17 11.52 0.17
CA CYS A 52 5.01 10.53 -0.52
C CYS A 52 6.07 9.94 0.41
N PHE A 53 6.82 10.76 1.16
CA PHE A 53 7.81 10.26 2.10
C PHE A 53 7.19 9.42 3.22
N VAL A 54 6.05 9.86 3.79
CA VAL A 54 5.34 9.07 4.82
C VAL A 54 4.89 7.72 4.26
N LEU A 55 4.32 7.70 3.05
CA LEU A 55 3.91 6.46 2.37
C LEU A 55 5.11 5.53 2.18
N LEU A 56 6.22 6.02 1.62
CA LEU A 56 7.42 5.22 1.41
C LEU A 56 8.01 4.73 2.75
N LEU A 57 8.09 5.56 3.77
CA LEU A 57 8.67 5.20 5.07
C LEU A 57 7.84 4.15 5.79
N VAL A 58 6.53 4.34 5.90
CA VAL A 58 5.66 3.38 6.59
C VAL A 58 5.57 2.08 5.80
N TYR A 59 5.48 2.16 4.47
CA TYR A 59 5.29 0.98 3.63
C TYR A 59 6.59 0.21 3.41
N LEU A 60 7.69 0.84 2.98
CA LEU A 60 8.97 0.14 2.91
C LEU A 60 9.46 -0.27 4.30
N GLY A 61 9.37 0.61 5.29
CA GLY A 61 9.82 0.31 6.65
C GLY A 61 9.05 -0.87 7.27
N GLY A 62 7.72 -0.85 7.19
CA GLY A 62 6.87 -1.94 7.69
C GLY A 62 7.10 -3.24 6.92
N MET A 63 7.15 -3.18 5.59
CA MET A 63 7.34 -4.38 4.77
C MET A 63 8.74 -4.98 4.91
N LEU A 64 9.79 -4.19 5.17
CA LEU A 64 11.12 -4.72 5.46
C LEU A 64 11.15 -5.57 6.75
N VAL A 65 10.42 -5.15 7.79
CA VAL A 65 10.32 -5.92 9.04
C VAL A 65 9.55 -7.21 8.81
N VAL A 66 8.41 -7.16 8.10
CA VAL A 66 7.62 -8.36 7.77
C VAL A 66 8.42 -9.31 6.88
N PHE A 67 9.15 -8.78 5.90
CA PHE A 67 10.04 -9.57 5.06
C PHE A 67 11.12 -10.26 5.88
N ALA A 68 11.82 -9.54 6.77
CA ALA A 68 12.85 -10.13 7.62
C ALA A 68 12.27 -11.22 8.53
N TYR A 69 11.12 -10.98 9.16
CA TYR A 69 10.47 -11.96 10.03
C TYR A 69 9.99 -13.20 9.28
N THR A 70 9.30 -13.03 8.15
CA THR A 70 8.86 -14.15 7.31
C THR A 70 10.04 -14.88 6.69
N SER A 71 11.12 -14.19 6.34
CA SER A 71 12.33 -14.83 5.84
C SER A 71 12.99 -15.75 6.86
N ALA A 72 12.93 -15.38 8.14
CA ALA A 72 13.51 -16.13 9.23
C ALA A 72 12.60 -17.28 9.72
N MET A 73 11.27 -17.10 9.69
CA MET A 73 10.30 -18.05 10.25
C MET A 73 9.59 -18.94 9.22
N ALA A 74 9.43 -18.47 7.98
CA ALA A 74 8.69 -19.13 6.91
C ALA A 74 9.62 -19.53 5.75
N ALA A 75 10.84 -20.01 6.08
CA ALA A 75 11.77 -20.58 5.12
C ALA A 75 11.24 -21.93 4.62
N ASP A 76 10.18 -21.90 3.80
CA ASP A 76 9.63 -23.06 3.13
C ASP A 76 10.64 -23.58 2.09
N PRO A 77 10.91 -24.90 2.02
CA PRO A 77 11.86 -25.47 1.07
C PRO A 77 11.51 -25.21 -0.41
N TYR A 78 10.23 -24.93 -0.71
CA TYR A 78 9.70 -24.64 -2.04
C TYR A 78 8.81 -23.39 -2.02
N PRO A 79 9.38 -22.18 -2.10
CA PRO A 79 8.57 -20.97 -2.10
C PRO A 79 7.66 -20.92 -3.33
N GLU A 80 6.39 -20.59 -3.14
CA GLU A 80 5.50 -20.30 -4.26
C GLU A 80 5.99 -19.04 -4.98
N THR A 81 6.57 -19.26 -6.16
CA THR A 81 7.04 -18.20 -7.06
C THR A 81 5.89 -17.65 -7.89
N LEU A 82 6.14 -16.53 -8.59
CA LEU A 82 5.19 -15.94 -9.55
C LEU A 82 4.75 -16.93 -10.66
N GLY A 83 5.53 -17.98 -10.92
CA GLY A 83 5.22 -19.01 -11.90
C GLY A 83 4.45 -20.22 -11.35
N SER A 84 4.10 -20.24 -10.06
CA SER A 84 3.32 -21.34 -9.49
C SER A 84 1.91 -21.36 -10.08
N LEU A 85 1.32 -22.56 -10.23
CA LEU A 85 -0.02 -22.70 -10.79
C LEU A 85 -1.09 -21.98 -9.98
N GLY A 86 -0.90 -21.84 -8.66
CA GLY A 86 -1.81 -21.10 -7.77
C GLY A 86 -1.79 -19.60 -8.05
N VAL A 87 -0.61 -19.01 -8.04
CA VAL A 87 -0.40 -17.57 -8.30
C VAL A 87 -0.80 -17.22 -9.73
N LEU A 88 -0.46 -18.06 -10.71
CA LEU A 88 -0.82 -17.84 -12.11
C LEU A 88 -2.34 -17.81 -12.31
N LYS A 89 -3.10 -18.72 -11.65
CA LYS A 89 -4.57 -18.68 -11.68
C LYS A 89 -5.09 -17.37 -11.12
N GLY A 90 -4.56 -16.92 -9.97
CA GLY A 90 -4.90 -15.63 -9.39
C GLY A 90 -4.65 -14.48 -10.36
N LEU A 91 -3.45 -14.43 -10.95
CA LEU A 91 -3.05 -13.40 -11.91
C LEU A 91 -3.98 -13.35 -13.12
N VAL A 92 -4.34 -14.50 -13.71
CA VAL A 92 -5.29 -14.58 -14.84
C VAL A 92 -6.68 -14.08 -14.46
N VAL A 93 -7.18 -14.46 -13.28
CA VAL A 93 -8.50 -14.00 -12.80
C VAL A 93 -8.49 -12.48 -12.59
N TYR A 94 -7.49 -11.92 -11.92
CA TYR A 94 -7.41 -10.48 -11.68
C TYR A 94 -7.20 -9.67 -12.96
N LEU A 95 -6.35 -10.14 -13.88
CA LEU A 95 -6.13 -9.47 -15.17
C LEU A 95 -7.38 -9.52 -16.04
N SER A 96 -8.06 -10.67 -16.12
CA SER A 96 -9.30 -10.78 -16.89
C SER A 96 -10.40 -9.90 -16.30
N ALA A 97 -10.55 -9.84 -14.98
CA ALA A 97 -11.47 -8.93 -14.31
C ALA A 97 -11.13 -7.46 -14.63
N LEU A 98 -9.86 -7.07 -14.62
CA LEU A 98 -9.43 -5.72 -14.99
C LEU A 98 -9.79 -5.38 -16.43
N VAL A 99 -9.53 -6.28 -17.39
CA VAL A 99 -9.87 -6.07 -18.80
C VAL A 99 -11.39 -5.91 -18.98
N VAL A 100 -12.18 -6.77 -18.33
CA VAL A 100 -13.64 -6.69 -18.36
C VAL A 100 -14.11 -5.33 -17.81
N MET A 101 -13.58 -4.90 -16.67
CA MET A 101 -13.89 -3.59 -16.08
C MET A 101 -13.51 -2.43 -17.01
N CYS A 102 -12.32 -2.48 -17.64
CA CYS A 102 -11.90 -1.47 -18.62
C CYS A 102 -12.85 -1.40 -19.82
N ILE A 103 -13.32 -2.55 -20.34
CA ILE A 103 -14.27 -2.58 -21.45
C ILE A 103 -15.62 -1.97 -21.05
N PHE A 104 -16.13 -2.29 -19.86
CA PHE A 104 -17.38 -1.72 -19.36
C PHE A 104 -17.28 -0.20 -19.16
N LEU A 105 -16.19 0.26 -18.54
CA LEU A 105 -15.94 1.68 -18.30
C LEU A 105 -15.71 2.44 -19.60
N TRP A 106 -14.99 1.86 -20.57
CA TRP A 106 -14.78 2.48 -21.89
C TRP A 106 -16.10 2.71 -22.64
N ARG A 107 -17.05 1.78 -22.53
CA ARG A 107 -18.38 1.93 -23.13
C ARG A 107 -19.21 3.06 -22.48
N GLY A 108 -18.96 3.37 -21.21
CA GLY A 108 -19.61 4.47 -20.49
C GLY A 108 -18.90 5.82 -20.63
N TRP A 109 -17.58 5.83 -20.87
CA TRP A 109 -16.75 7.05 -20.87
C TRP A 109 -16.79 7.83 -22.18
N ALA A 110 -17.33 7.27 -23.27
CA ALA A 110 -17.50 7.98 -24.55
C ALA A 110 -18.46 9.19 -24.47
N ALA A 111 -19.14 9.41 -23.34
CA ALA A 111 -20.09 10.51 -23.16
C ALA A 111 -19.51 11.74 -22.44
N GLU A 112 -18.44 11.61 -21.65
CA GLU A 112 -17.91 12.73 -20.87
C GLU A 112 -16.38 12.71 -20.87
N SER A 113 -15.80 13.64 -21.64
CA SER A 113 -14.38 13.97 -21.55
C SER A 113 -14.11 14.60 -20.20
N GLY A 114 -13.91 13.75 -19.19
CA GLY A 114 -13.53 14.16 -17.85
C GLY A 114 -12.21 14.91 -17.91
N ASP A 115 -12.27 16.20 -17.66
CA ASP A 115 -11.10 17.04 -17.52
C ASP A 115 -10.36 16.58 -16.26
N PHE A 116 -9.27 15.85 -16.42
CA PHE A 116 -8.31 15.59 -15.34
C PHE A 116 -7.49 16.86 -15.08
N ALA A 117 -8.19 17.99 -14.93
CA ALA A 117 -7.62 19.25 -14.51
C ALA A 117 -7.56 19.20 -12.99
N PHE A 118 -6.38 18.92 -12.47
CA PHE A 118 -6.04 19.33 -11.11
C PHE A 118 -6.17 20.85 -11.08
N GLU A 119 -7.13 21.38 -10.33
CA GLU A 119 -7.17 22.79 -9.91
C GLU A 119 -5.93 23.03 -9.03
N GLY A 120 -4.78 23.13 -9.68
CA GLY A 120 -3.58 23.65 -9.06
C GLY A 120 -3.85 25.11 -8.78
N ASP A 121 -4.09 25.43 -7.51
CA ASP A 121 -4.20 26.81 -7.06
C ASP A 121 -2.95 27.56 -7.53
N VAL A 122 -3.14 28.42 -8.54
CA VAL A 122 -2.07 29.14 -9.23
C VAL A 122 -1.42 30.18 -8.29
N LEU A 123 -1.92 30.32 -7.06
CA LEU A 123 -1.53 31.33 -6.08
C LEU A 123 -1.14 30.76 -4.69
N GLY A 124 -0.92 29.46 -4.55
CA GLY A 124 -0.57 28.85 -3.26
C GLY A 124 0.91 28.98 -2.89
N MET A 125 1.30 30.04 -2.17
CA MET A 125 2.63 30.16 -1.54
C MET A 125 2.90 29.08 -0.46
N SER A 126 1.91 28.26 -0.13
CA SER A 126 2.02 27.18 0.85
C SER A 126 1.59 25.81 0.28
N ARG A 127 2.34 24.77 0.63
CA ARG A 127 2.03 23.39 0.29
C ARG A 127 1.02 22.83 1.29
N GLY A 128 -0.20 22.55 0.82
CA GLY A 128 -1.29 22.05 1.65
C GLY A 128 -0.95 20.80 2.48
N ASP A 129 -0.11 19.90 1.99
CA ASP A 129 0.29 18.71 2.76
C ASP A 129 1.23 18.99 3.93
N ILE A 130 1.98 20.10 3.95
CA ILE A 130 2.77 20.51 5.13
C ILE A 130 1.89 21.26 6.13
N GLU A 131 0.98 22.12 5.63
CA GLU A 131 0.01 22.82 6.48
C GLU A 131 -0.95 21.84 7.16
N GLY A 132 -1.41 20.81 6.45
CA GLY A 132 -2.25 19.75 7.02
C GLY A 132 -1.61 19.08 8.24
N VAL A 133 -0.30 18.86 8.21
CA VAL A 133 0.45 18.32 9.36
C VAL A 133 0.45 19.29 10.53
N ALA A 134 0.65 20.58 10.28
CA ALA A 134 0.57 21.60 11.34
C ALA A 134 -0.84 21.65 11.97
N TYR A 135 -1.89 21.46 11.18
CA TYR A 135 -3.26 21.36 11.68
C TYR A 135 -3.51 20.13 12.56
N MET A 136 -2.83 19.01 12.31
CA MET A 136 -2.92 17.83 13.17
C MET A 136 -2.45 18.13 14.61
N TYR A 137 -1.42 18.96 14.78
CA TYR A 137 -0.88 19.32 16.10
C TYR A 137 -1.63 20.47 16.79
N SER A 138 -2.42 21.25 16.06
CA SER A 138 -3.24 22.32 16.62
C SER A 138 -4.66 21.83 16.89
N ALA A 139 -5.56 21.95 15.91
CA ALA A 139 -6.96 21.57 16.05
C ALA A 139 -7.18 20.03 16.04
N GLY A 140 -6.23 19.27 15.47
CA GLY A 140 -6.33 17.81 15.33
C GLY A 140 -5.95 16.99 16.57
N GLY A 141 -5.65 17.61 17.72
CA GLY A 141 -5.10 16.93 18.89
C GLY A 141 -5.91 15.71 19.37
N TRP A 142 -7.24 15.75 19.27
CA TRP A 142 -8.10 14.60 19.59
C TRP A 142 -7.83 13.39 18.70
N THR A 143 -7.62 13.58 17.41
CA THR A 143 -7.31 12.48 16.47
C THR A 143 -5.94 11.87 16.77
N LEU A 144 -4.94 12.69 17.12
CA LEU A 144 -3.62 12.22 17.54
C LEU A 144 -3.70 11.39 18.83
N MET A 145 -4.49 11.85 19.81
CA MET A 145 -4.66 11.14 21.08
C MET A 145 -5.33 9.78 20.89
N MET A 146 -6.38 9.70 20.06
CA MET A 146 -7.04 8.43 19.72
C MET A 146 -6.10 7.48 18.95
N CYS A 147 -5.32 7.99 18.00
CA CYS A 147 -4.33 7.20 17.25
C CYS A 147 -3.22 6.66 18.17
N GLY A 148 -2.65 7.52 19.03
CA GLY A 148 -1.65 7.13 20.00
C GLY A 148 -2.16 6.08 21.00
N TRP A 149 -3.39 6.24 21.48
CA TRP A 149 -4.03 5.25 22.35
C TRP A 149 -4.22 3.90 21.64
N ALA A 150 -4.71 3.91 20.40
CA ALA A 150 -4.84 2.70 19.60
C ALA A 150 -3.50 1.98 19.41
N LEU A 151 -2.43 2.72 19.07
CA LEU A 151 -1.08 2.15 18.92
C LEU A 151 -0.56 1.55 20.24
N LEU A 152 -0.76 2.22 21.38
CA LEU A 152 -0.39 1.67 22.69
C LEU A 152 -1.15 0.38 23.01
N LEU A 153 -2.46 0.35 22.76
CA LEU A 153 -3.25 -0.87 22.93
C LEU A 153 -2.76 -2.00 22.02
N THR A 154 -2.45 -1.72 20.75
CA THR A 154 -1.88 -2.74 19.85
C THR A 154 -0.55 -3.28 20.38
N LEU A 155 0.31 -2.43 20.96
CA LEU A 155 1.56 -2.86 21.58
C LEU A 155 1.30 -3.82 22.75
N PHE A 156 0.38 -3.50 23.65
CA PHE A 156 0.02 -4.38 24.76
C PHE A 156 -0.55 -5.72 24.27
N VAL A 157 -1.43 -5.69 23.27
CA VAL A 157 -1.98 -6.90 22.65
C VAL A 157 -0.86 -7.76 22.08
N VAL A 158 0.04 -7.19 21.27
CA VAL A 158 1.17 -7.92 20.69
C VAL A 158 2.08 -8.49 21.78
N MET A 159 2.40 -7.71 22.83
CA MET A 159 3.21 -8.19 23.96
C MET A 159 2.57 -9.38 24.69
N GLU A 160 1.26 -9.38 24.88
CA GLU A 160 0.57 -10.50 25.54
C GLU A 160 0.48 -11.73 24.62
N LEU A 161 0.25 -11.53 23.32
CA LEU A 161 0.27 -12.61 22.33
C LEU A 161 1.62 -13.33 22.28
N ILE A 162 2.74 -12.59 22.27
CA ILE A 162 4.09 -13.20 22.26
C ILE A 162 4.51 -13.78 23.63
N ARG A 163 3.83 -13.42 24.73
CA ARG A 163 4.05 -14.04 26.07
C ARG A 163 3.33 -15.38 26.21
N GLY A 164 2.23 -15.57 25.48
CA GLY A 164 1.42 -16.80 25.46
C GLY A 164 2.19 -18.13 25.32
N PRO A 165 3.26 -18.25 24.50
CA PRO A 165 4.05 -19.47 24.37
C PRO A 165 4.75 -19.91 25.67
N SER A 166 4.95 -19.00 26.63
CA SER A 166 5.63 -19.30 27.90
C SER A 166 4.68 -19.75 29.03
N ARG A 167 3.37 -19.46 28.94
CA ARG A 167 2.39 -19.70 30.03
C ARG A 167 0.96 -20.10 29.61
N GLY A 168 0.66 -20.26 28.32
CA GLY A 168 -0.70 -20.57 27.80
C GLY A 168 -0.89 -21.97 27.21
N ALA A 169 -2.15 -22.35 26.98
CA ALA A 169 -2.61 -23.67 26.48
C ALA A 169 -2.18 -24.02 25.03
N LEU A 170 -1.47 -23.12 24.35
CA LEU A 170 -0.88 -23.32 23.01
C LEU A 170 0.61 -23.66 23.11
N ARG A 171 0.94 -24.61 24.00
CA ARG A 171 2.25 -25.23 23.96
C ARG A 171 2.29 -26.10 22.69
N ALA A 172 3.23 -25.81 21.79
CA ALA A 172 3.64 -26.81 20.81
C ALA A 172 4.22 -28.00 21.58
N VAL A 173 3.57 -29.16 21.43
CA VAL A 173 4.14 -30.47 21.77
C VAL A 173 5.05 -30.89 20.63
#